data_AF-A0A920DHQ0-F1
#
_entry.id   AF-A0A920DHQ0-F1
#
_cell.length_a   1.000
_cell.length_b   1.000
_cell.length_c   1.000
_cell.angle_alpha   90.00
_cell.angle_beta   90.00
_cell.angle_gamma   90.00
#
_symmetry.space_group_name_H-M   'P 1'
#
loop_
_entity.id
_entity.type
_entity.pdbx_description
1 polymer ?
#
loop_
_entity_poly.entity_id
_entity_poly.type
_entity_poly.pdbx_seq_one_letter_code
_entity_poly.pdbx_strand_id
1 'polypeptide(L)'
;MLHFAKGLHLPEQERKAKQLNARGYNVTQLSGKTLCVLGAGGIGTEVGRLASALGMRVLGIRRNASEHIDGFEVWQAKINLRLYY
;
A
#
# COMPACT_ATOMS: atom_id res chain seq x y z
N MET A 1 -4.33 2.40 -4.14
CA MET A 1 -4.81 1.40 -3.15
C MET A 1 -6.33 1.29 -3.14
N LEU A 2 -7.08 2.37 -2.83
CA LEU A 2 -8.54 2.35 -2.76
C LEU A 2 -9.24 1.80 -4.02
N HIS A 3 -8.75 2.19 -5.21
CA HIS A 3 -9.29 1.73 -6.50
C HIS A 3 -9.36 0.20 -6.59
N PHE A 4 -8.30 -0.49 -6.18
CA PHE A 4 -8.24 -1.95 -6.15
C PHE A 4 -9.06 -2.53 -5.00
N ALA A 5 -8.95 -1.93 -3.80
CA ALA A 5 -9.69 -2.37 -2.61
C ALA A 5 -11.21 -2.35 -2.82
N LYS A 6 -11.73 -1.39 -3.60
CA LYS A 6 -13.15 -1.27 -3.93
C LYS A 6 -13.58 -2.10 -5.14
N GLY A 7 -12.67 -2.85 -5.78
CA GLY A 7 -12.98 -3.62 -6.99
C GLY A 7 -13.28 -2.76 -8.22
N LEU A 8 -12.86 -1.48 -8.24
CA LEU A 8 -13.17 -0.55 -9.34
C LEU A 8 -12.35 -0.83 -10.62
N HIS A 9 -11.37 -1.71 -10.53
CA HIS A 9 -10.56 -2.18 -11.65
C HIS A 9 -11.25 -3.24 -12.50
N LEU A 10 -12.42 -3.73 -12.09
CA LEU A 10 -13.20 -4.71 -12.84
C LEU A 10 -13.89 -4.03 -14.04
N PRO A 11 -14.06 -4.72 -15.19
CA PRO A 11 -14.54 -4.12 -16.43
C PRO A 11 -15.95 -3.49 -16.32
N GLU A 12 -16.11 -2.30 -16.89
CA GLU A 12 -17.34 -1.48 -16.92
C GLU A 12 -18.59 -2.22 -17.45
N GLN A 13 -18.39 -3.29 -18.25
CA GLN A 13 -19.46 -4.12 -18.82
C GLN A 13 -20.33 -4.77 -17.73
N GLU A 14 -19.75 -5.12 -16.56
CA GLU A 14 -20.50 -5.62 -15.41
C GLU A 14 -21.32 -4.52 -14.70
N ARG A 15 -20.90 -3.25 -14.79
CA ARG A 15 -21.59 -2.09 -14.16
C ARG A 15 -22.83 -1.66 -14.93
N LYS A 16 -22.82 -1.78 -16.26
CA LYS A 16 -23.92 -1.34 -17.14
C LYS A 16 -25.21 -2.14 -16.98
N ALA A 17 -25.14 -3.35 -16.43
CA ALA A 17 -26.33 -4.16 -16.16
C ALA A 17 -27.28 -3.55 -15.11
N LYS A 18 -26.91 -2.43 -14.44
CA LYS A 18 -27.69 -1.71 -13.40
C LYS A 18 -28.16 -2.56 -12.21
N GLN A 19 -27.85 -3.86 -12.20
CA GLN A 19 -27.99 -4.69 -11.05
C GLN A 19 -26.79 -4.38 -10.16
N LEU A 20 -27.02 -3.60 -9.09
CA LEU A 20 -26.07 -3.45 -8.00
C LEU A 20 -25.93 -4.82 -7.30
N ASN A 21 -25.31 -5.77 -7.98
CA ASN A 21 -25.06 -7.10 -7.47
C ASN A 21 -23.89 -6.99 -6.50
N ALA A 22 -24.20 -6.62 -5.26
CA ALA A 22 -23.23 -6.49 -4.18
C ALA A 22 -22.43 -7.79 -3.94
N ARG A 23 -22.92 -8.95 -4.42
CA ARG A 23 -22.23 -10.24 -4.31
C ARG A 23 -21.08 -10.42 -5.32
N GLY A 24 -21.03 -9.64 -6.41
CA GLY A 24 -19.94 -9.68 -7.39
C GLY A 24 -18.74 -8.82 -7.03
N TYR A 25 -18.92 -7.84 -6.13
CA TYR A 25 -17.86 -6.94 -5.69
C TYR A 25 -17.17 -7.49 -4.45
N ASN A 26 -15.99 -8.07 -4.64
CA ASN A 26 -15.15 -8.49 -3.53
C ASN A 26 -14.39 -7.29 -2.94
N VAL A 27 -15.13 -6.45 -2.19
CA VAL A 27 -14.57 -5.25 -1.54
C VAL A 27 -13.65 -5.68 -0.41
N THR A 28 -12.38 -5.31 -0.50
CA THR A 28 -11.39 -5.59 0.53
C THR A 28 -11.23 -4.40 1.47
N GLN A 29 -11.38 -4.64 2.77
CA GLN A 29 -11.05 -3.64 3.79
C GLN A 29 -9.52 -3.48 3.88
N LEU A 30 -9.05 -2.23 3.81
CA LEU A 30 -7.63 -1.90 3.96
C LEU A 30 -7.17 -1.87 5.41
N SER A 31 -8.03 -1.49 6.36
CA SER A 31 -7.69 -1.51 7.79
C SER A 31 -7.19 -2.88 8.23
N GLY A 32 -6.08 -2.90 8.98
CA GLY A 32 -5.37 -4.10 9.43
C GLY A 32 -4.48 -4.77 8.38
N LYS A 33 -4.50 -4.34 7.12
CA LYS A 33 -3.56 -4.82 6.08
C LYS A 33 -2.20 -4.14 6.23
N THR A 34 -1.16 -4.77 5.67
CA THR A 34 0.19 -4.20 5.65
C THR A 34 0.53 -3.63 4.28
N LEU A 35 1.08 -2.41 4.22
CA LEU A 35 1.66 -1.80 3.04
C LEU A 35 3.19 -1.74 3.20
N CYS A 36 3.93 -2.24 2.20
CA CYS A 36 5.37 -2.03 2.09
C CYS A 36 5.65 -0.89 1.09
N VAL A 37 6.39 0.13 1.53
CA VAL A 37 6.81 1.29 0.73
C VAL A 37 8.29 1.17 0.42
N LEU A 38 8.61 0.83 -0.83
CA LEU A 38 9.98 0.79 -1.33
C LEU A 38 10.41 2.21 -1.75
N GLY A 39 11.33 2.81 -1.00
CA GLY A 39 11.74 4.21 -1.19
C GLY A 39 10.94 5.18 -0.32
N ALA A 40 11.14 5.11 0.99
CA ALA A 40 10.57 6.06 1.96
C ALA A 40 11.29 7.44 1.95
N GLY A 41 11.28 8.10 0.79
CA GLY A 41 11.60 9.53 0.61
C GLY A 41 10.35 10.39 0.73
N GLY A 42 10.31 11.60 0.14
CA GLY A 42 9.16 12.52 0.25
C GLY A 42 7.82 11.90 -0.18
N ILE A 43 7.77 11.33 -1.39
CA ILE A 43 6.54 10.69 -1.91
C ILE A 43 6.16 9.46 -1.09
N GLY A 44 7.12 8.57 -0.82
CA GLY A 44 6.87 7.35 -0.07
C GLY A 44 6.35 7.63 1.35
N THR A 45 6.86 8.67 1.97
CA THR A 45 6.43 9.15 3.29
C THR A 45 4.97 9.60 3.26
N GLU A 46 4.59 10.43 2.28
CA GLU A 46 3.20 10.90 2.21
C GLU A 46 2.22 9.75 1.88
N VAL A 47 2.62 8.83 1.00
CA VAL A 47 1.82 7.64 0.68
C VAL A 47 1.57 6.78 1.91
N GLY A 48 2.59 6.53 2.73
CA GLY A 48 2.40 5.73 3.93
C GLY A 48 1.70 6.47 5.07
N ARG A 49 1.84 7.81 5.18
CA ARG A 49 1.01 8.62 6.09
C ARG A 49 -0.48 8.42 5.80
N LEU A 50 -0.86 8.51 4.53
CA LEU A 50 -2.24 8.26 4.08
C LEU A 50 -2.68 6.82 4.34
N ALA A 51 -1.81 5.83 4.10
CA ALA A 51 -2.12 4.42 4.37
C ALA A 51 -2.30 4.13 5.87
N SER A 52 -1.47 4.73 6.73
CA SER A 52 -1.61 4.62 8.19
C SER A 52 -2.95 5.22 8.66
N ALA A 53 -3.35 6.36 8.11
CA ALA A 53 -4.66 6.95 8.39
C ALA A 53 -5.84 6.05 7.94
N LEU A 54 -5.62 5.16 6.98
CA LEU A 54 -6.58 4.12 6.57
C LEU A 54 -6.55 2.87 7.47
N GLY A 55 -5.79 2.90 8.58
CA GLY A 55 -5.65 1.80 9.53
C GLY A 55 -4.71 0.69 9.07
N MET A 56 -3.85 0.95 8.09
CA MET A 56 -2.86 -0.04 7.63
C MET A 56 -1.61 -0.01 8.49
N ARG A 57 -0.96 -1.16 8.66
CA ARG A 57 0.43 -1.24 9.13
C ARG A 57 1.34 -0.84 7.96
N VAL A 58 2.27 0.10 8.15
CA VAL A 58 3.14 0.58 7.07
C VAL A 58 4.60 0.27 7.36
N LEU A 59 5.25 -0.42 6.41
CA LEU A 59 6.68 -0.72 6.42
C LEU A 59 7.38 0.17 5.40
N GLY A 60 8.28 1.05 5.84
CA GLY A 60 9.05 1.92 4.95
C GLY A 60 10.45 1.37 4.71
N ILE A 61 10.88 1.20 3.46
CA ILE A 61 12.24 0.77 3.13
C ILE A 61 13.03 1.96 2.56
N ARG A 62 14.18 2.28 3.15
CA ARG A 62 15.11 3.29 2.63
C ARG A 62 16.57 2.93 2.91
N ARG A 63 17.48 3.53 2.13
CA ARG A 63 18.93 3.29 2.23
C ARG A 63 19.51 3.84 3.55
N ASN A 64 19.12 5.07 3.91
CA ASN A 64 19.55 5.73 5.15
C ASN A 64 18.33 5.89 6.06
N ALA A 65 18.29 5.15 7.16
CA ALA A 65 17.16 5.14 8.09
C ALA A 65 17.32 6.09 9.29
N SER A 66 18.23 7.07 9.20
CA SER A 66 18.67 7.91 10.32
C SER A 66 17.61 8.83 10.94
N GLU A 67 16.52 9.08 10.23
CA GLU A 67 15.38 9.90 10.71
C GLU A 67 14.15 9.04 11.02
N HIS A 68 13.49 9.34 12.14
CA HIS A 68 12.18 8.78 12.43
C HIS A 68 11.12 9.41 11.52
N ILE A 69 10.17 8.61 11.05
CA ILE A 69 9.04 9.09 10.24
C ILE A 69 7.77 8.67 10.97
N ASP A 70 6.98 9.64 11.39
CA ASP A 70 5.73 9.39 12.11
C ASP A 70 4.76 8.54 11.27
N GLY A 71 4.22 7.48 11.88
CA GLY A 71 3.28 6.56 11.23
C GLY A 71 3.95 5.46 10.39
N PHE A 72 5.27 5.28 10.48
CA PHE A 72 6.00 4.23 9.77
C PHE A 72 6.81 3.34 10.72
N GLU A 73 6.80 2.05 10.45
CA GLU A 73 7.90 1.19 10.86
C GLU A 73 8.96 1.24 9.75
N VAL A 74 10.02 2.02 9.95
CA VAL A 74 11.07 2.21 8.93
C VAL A 74 12.15 1.14 9.10
N TRP A 75 12.40 0.41 8.02
CA TRP A 75 13.46 -0.58 7.89
C TRP A 75 14.60 -0.03 7.03
N GLN A 76 15.84 -0.15 7.53
CA GLN A 76 17.02 0.15 6.74
C GLN A 76 17.30 -1.02 5.79
N ALA A 77 17.36 -0.73 4.49
CA ALA A 77 17.80 -1.73 3.52
C ALA A 77 19.31 -1.98 3.68
N LYS A 78 19.68 -3.07 4.35
CA LYS A 78 21.04 -3.63 4.25
C LYS A 78 21.14 -4.45 2.96
N ILE A 79 21.35 -3.77 1.84
CA ILE A 79 21.69 -4.46 0.58
C ILE A 79 23.15 -4.91 0.70
N ASN A 80 23.36 -6.16 1.12
CA ASN A 80 24.60 -6.87 0.87
C ASN A 80 24.43 -7.64 -0.45
N LEU A 81 24.51 -6.93 -1.58
CA LEU A 81 24.70 -7.55 -2.89
C LEU A 81 26.16 -8.02 -2.97
N ARG A 82 26.50 -9.08 -2.22
CA ARG A 82 27.59 -9.96 -2.67
C ARG A 82 27.01 -10.74 -3.83
N LEU A 83 27.21 -10.18 -5.02
CA LEU A 83 27.06 -10.85 -6.30
C LEU A 83 27.92 -12.11 -6.23
N TYR A 84 27.29 -13.28 -6.14
CA TYR A 84 27.94 -14.54 -6.47
C TYR A 84 28.01 -14.60 -7.99
N TYR A 85 29.19 -14.30 -8.52
CA TYR A 85 29.67 -14.83 -9.79
C TYR A 85 30.23 -16.24 -9.54
#